data_AF-A0A1A8NXM1-F1
#
_entry.id   AF-A0A1A8NXM1-F1
#
_cell.length_a   1.000
_cell.length_b   1.000
_cell.length_c   1.000
_cell.angle_alpha   90.00
_cell.angle_beta   90.00
_cell.angle_gamma   90.00
#
_symmetry.space_group_name_H-M   'P 1'
#
loop_
_entity.id
_entity.type
_entity.pdbx_description
1 polymer ?
#
loop_
_entity_poly.entity_id
_entity_poly.type
_entity_poly.pdbx_seq_one_letter_code
_entity_poly.pdbx_strand_id
1 'polypeptide(L)'
;ELLRHYDGADDSIFEPGEDSKLQIKPDITFHLYISTAPCGDGALFDKSCSEAGDDAQGHQPLFENAKQGKLRTKVENGEGTIPVESSAIVPTWDGIQHGERLRTMSCSDKIMRWNVLGLQGALLSCFLHPIYLKSITLGYLYSHGHLTRAVCCRLARDGEDFSNSLPPSFRLNHPEVGRVSVYDSTRHTGKTKESSVNWCLPDQQSVEVLDGTKGKLDGNKQAVSRVSKSNLFGLFRQLCQRCSRPDLLSLPSYAQAKMSATSFQLAKQMFFKALSVHGYGAWIGKPLEEKSFEMAEGTRNSDASLFLGYGNVKKEVPGESKQGEV
;
A
#
# COMPACT_ATOMS: atom_id res chain seq x y z
N GLU A 1 6.50 -14.72 -3.01
CA GLU A 1 6.33 -14.66 -4.47
C GLU A 1 7.60 -14.37 -5.25
N LEU A 2 8.17 -13.15 -5.27
CA LEU A 2 9.36 -12.90 -6.13
C LEU A 2 10.54 -13.82 -5.82
N LEU A 3 10.91 -13.98 -4.55
CA LEU A 3 11.96 -14.95 -4.16
C LEU A 3 11.63 -16.37 -4.60
N ARG A 4 10.37 -16.81 -4.46
CA ARG A 4 9.92 -18.14 -4.92
C ARG A 4 10.06 -18.29 -6.43
N HIS A 5 9.71 -17.27 -7.20
CA HIS A 5 9.85 -17.24 -8.65
C HIS A 5 11.31 -17.45 -9.07
N TYR A 6 12.23 -16.69 -8.47
CA TYR A 6 13.67 -16.82 -8.76
C TYR A 6 14.30 -18.11 -8.22
N ASP A 7 13.66 -18.75 -7.24
CA ASP A 7 14.04 -20.07 -6.75
C ASP A 7 13.48 -21.21 -7.63
N GLY A 8 12.79 -20.89 -8.74
CA GLY A 8 12.28 -21.86 -9.71
C GLY A 8 10.94 -22.49 -9.34
N ALA A 9 10.11 -21.81 -8.53
CA ALA A 9 8.77 -22.31 -8.21
C ALA A 9 7.83 -22.26 -9.43
N ASP A 10 7.27 -23.42 -9.80
CA ASP A 10 6.39 -23.59 -10.97
C ASP A 10 5.02 -22.87 -10.82
N ASP A 11 4.56 -22.66 -9.59
CA ASP A 11 3.26 -22.06 -9.25
C ASP A 11 3.33 -20.53 -9.04
N SER A 12 4.33 -19.87 -9.61
CA SER A 12 4.51 -18.43 -9.48
C SER A 12 3.33 -17.64 -10.07
N ILE A 13 2.95 -16.53 -9.41
CA ILE A 13 1.95 -15.56 -9.93
C ILE A 13 2.50 -14.65 -11.04
N PHE A 14 3.80 -14.76 -11.35
CA PHE A 14 4.48 -13.89 -12.31
C PHE A 14 4.71 -14.60 -13.65
N GLU A 15 4.78 -13.79 -14.70
CA GLU A 15 5.25 -14.17 -16.04
C GLU A 15 6.24 -13.12 -16.56
N PRO A 16 7.07 -13.44 -17.57
CA PRO A 16 7.93 -12.46 -18.23
C PRO A 16 7.07 -11.33 -18.85
N GLY A 17 7.40 -10.08 -18.51
CA GLY A 17 6.87 -8.90 -19.18
C GLY A 17 7.91 -8.28 -20.13
N GLU A 18 7.63 -7.06 -20.59
CA GLU A 18 8.59 -6.29 -21.38
C GLU A 18 9.80 -5.82 -20.53
N ASP A 19 10.91 -5.48 -21.20
CA ASP A 19 12.10 -4.86 -20.61
C ASP A 19 12.78 -5.65 -19.47
N SER A 20 12.82 -6.98 -19.57
CA SER A 20 13.41 -7.87 -18.55
C SER A 20 12.77 -7.75 -17.16
N LYS A 21 11.55 -7.20 -17.08
CA LYS A 21 10.73 -7.18 -15.87
C LYS A 21 9.73 -8.32 -15.89
N LEU A 22 9.22 -8.64 -14.72
CA LEU A 22 8.11 -9.56 -14.56
C LEU A 22 6.79 -8.77 -14.49
N GLN A 23 5.71 -9.42 -14.90
CA GLN A 23 4.36 -8.92 -14.72
C GLN A 23 3.49 -9.98 -14.03
N ILE A 24 2.36 -9.56 -13.48
CA ILE A 24 1.38 -10.49 -12.91
C ILE A 24 0.68 -11.22 -14.06
N LYS A 25 0.47 -12.53 -13.92
CA LYS A 25 -0.28 -13.32 -14.89
C LYS A 25 -1.69 -12.74 -15.13
N PRO A 26 -2.24 -12.75 -16.35
CA PRO A 26 -3.49 -12.06 -16.68
C PRO A 26 -4.73 -12.54 -15.90
N ASP A 27 -4.71 -13.77 -15.41
CA ASP A 27 -5.78 -14.41 -14.64
C ASP A 27 -5.72 -14.09 -13.13
N ILE A 28 -4.67 -13.40 -12.66
CA ILE A 28 -4.49 -13.03 -11.26
C ILE A 28 -4.84 -11.55 -11.04
N THR A 29 -5.82 -11.30 -10.19
CA THR A 29 -6.29 -9.96 -9.85
C THR A 29 -6.22 -9.67 -8.35
N PHE A 30 -5.98 -8.39 -8.01
CA PHE A 30 -5.93 -7.94 -6.61
C PHE A 30 -7.14 -7.08 -6.29
N HIS A 31 -7.75 -7.35 -5.14
CA HIS A 31 -8.98 -6.68 -4.68
C HIS A 31 -8.76 -6.11 -3.29
N LEU A 32 -9.17 -4.87 -3.06
CA LEU A 32 -9.06 -4.21 -1.77
C LEU A 32 -10.43 -4.18 -1.09
N TYR A 33 -10.51 -4.74 0.11
CA TYR A 33 -11.65 -4.55 1.01
C TYR A 33 -11.29 -3.54 2.11
N ILE A 34 -12.19 -2.61 2.39
CA ILE A 34 -12.09 -1.69 3.53
C ILE A 34 -13.45 -1.69 4.25
N SER A 35 -13.45 -1.88 5.57
CA SER A 35 -14.69 -1.96 6.35
C SER A 35 -15.54 -0.68 6.31
N THR A 36 -14.96 0.47 5.98
CA THR A 36 -15.64 1.76 5.83
C THR A 36 -14.93 2.61 4.78
N ALA A 37 -15.59 3.65 4.23
CA ALA A 37 -14.98 4.61 3.34
C ALA A 37 -13.57 5.07 3.80
N PRO A 38 -12.57 5.10 2.90
CA PRO A 38 -11.23 5.51 3.26
C PRO A 38 -11.20 6.96 3.72
N CYS A 39 -10.56 7.24 4.86
CA CYS A 39 -10.46 8.60 5.37
C CYS A 39 -9.89 9.57 4.31
N GLY A 40 -10.35 10.81 4.33
CA GLY A 40 -10.05 11.82 3.32
C GLY A 40 -11.25 12.14 2.45
N ASP A 41 -11.02 12.37 1.16
CA ASP A 41 -12.07 12.77 0.20
C ASP A 41 -13.17 11.71 0.01
N GLY A 42 -12.83 10.42 0.12
CA GLY A 42 -13.75 9.31 -0.05
C GLY A 42 -14.77 9.17 1.08
N ALA A 43 -14.60 9.89 2.20
CA ALA A 43 -15.55 9.97 3.30
C ALA A 43 -16.17 11.37 3.44
N LEU A 44 -15.98 12.26 2.46
CA LEU A 44 -16.47 13.63 2.46
C LEU A 44 -17.82 13.73 1.74
N PHE A 45 -18.87 13.24 2.40
CA PHE A 45 -20.25 13.27 1.91
C PHE A 45 -21.25 13.05 3.06
N ASP A 46 -22.54 13.35 2.83
CA ASP A 46 -23.60 13.08 3.80
C ASP A 46 -23.99 11.60 3.79
N LYS A 47 -24.18 10.98 4.96
CA LYS A 47 -24.51 9.55 5.06
C LYS A 47 -25.74 9.15 4.22
N SER A 48 -26.71 10.05 4.03
CA SER A 48 -27.88 9.81 3.16
C SER A 48 -27.50 9.42 1.72
N CYS A 49 -26.36 9.89 1.21
CA CYS A 49 -25.87 9.50 -0.13
C CYS A 49 -25.46 8.01 -0.22
N SER A 50 -25.32 7.31 0.91
CA SER A 50 -25.05 5.86 0.94
C SER A 50 -26.30 4.99 0.81
N GLU A 51 -27.49 5.56 0.93
CA GLU A 51 -28.75 4.81 0.94
C GLU A 51 -29.46 4.84 -0.42
N ALA A 52 -29.05 5.71 -1.35
CA ALA A 52 -29.49 5.65 -2.73
C ALA A 52 -29.01 4.35 -3.39
N GLY A 53 -29.94 3.58 -3.98
CA GLY A 53 -29.60 2.39 -4.76
C GLY A 53 -28.78 2.78 -5.99
N ASP A 54 -27.58 2.24 -6.13
CA ASP A 54 -26.69 2.55 -7.25
C ASP A 54 -26.80 1.47 -8.32
N ASP A 55 -27.57 1.75 -9.38
CA ASP A 55 -27.50 1.05 -10.69
C ASP A 55 -26.45 1.72 -11.62
N ALA A 56 -25.46 2.41 -11.04
CA ALA A 56 -24.49 3.19 -11.79
C ALA A 56 -23.59 2.30 -12.65
N GLN A 57 -23.70 2.43 -13.97
CA GLN A 57 -22.77 1.84 -14.93
C GLN A 57 -21.57 2.76 -15.15
N GLY A 58 -20.37 2.19 -15.08
CA GLY A 58 -19.11 2.93 -15.25
C GLY A 58 -18.76 3.81 -14.05
N HIS A 59 -17.78 4.71 -14.23
CA HIS A 59 -17.37 5.65 -13.18
C HIS A 59 -18.08 6.99 -13.36
N GLN A 60 -18.85 7.41 -12.36
CA GLN A 60 -19.59 8.67 -12.38
C GLN A 60 -19.20 9.55 -11.18
N PRO A 61 -18.06 10.25 -11.22
CA PRO A 61 -17.59 11.04 -10.08
C PRO A 61 -18.51 12.23 -9.80
N LEU A 62 -18.86 12.44 -8.54
CA LEU A 62 -19.72 13.57 -8.12
C LEU A 62 -18.86 14.74 -7.63
N PHE A 63 -19.12 15.97 -8.05
CA PHE A 63 -18.45 17.17 -7.54
C PHE A 63 -19.51 18.23 -7.17
N GLU A 64 -19.88 18.28 -5.90
CA GLU A 64 -20.93 19.13 -5.36
C GLU A 64 -20.39 20.48 -4.88
N ASN A 65 -19.11 20.54 -4.48
CA ASN A 65 -18.50 21.78 -3.99
C ASN A 65 -16.98 21.80 -4.18
N ALA A 66 -16.40 23.00 -4.11
CA ALA A 66 -14.97 23.24 -4.34
C ALA A 66 -14.02 22.63 -3.29
N LYS A 67 -14.54 22.08 -2.18
CA LYS A 67 -13.73 21.41 -1.14
C LYS A 67 -13.46 19.95 -1.51
N GLN A 68 -14.28 19.35 -2.37
CA GLN A 68 -14.11 17.98 -2.84
C GLN A 68 -12.94 17.86 -3.83
N GLY A 69 -12.30 16.70 -3.81
CA GLY A 69 -11.10 16.40 -4.60
C GLY A 69 -9.80 16.98 -4.01
N LYS A 70 -9.86 17.92 -3.07
CA LYS A 70 -8.66 18.47 -2.39
C LYS A 70 -7.94 17.38 -1.60
N LEU A 71 -6.61 17.44 -1.60
CA LEU A 71 -5.75 16.59 -0.78
C LEU A 71 -5.99 16.85 0.71
N ARG A 72 -5.83 15.80 1.53
CA ARG A 72 -6.07 15.86 2.97
C ARG A 72 -4.98 15.14 3.74
N THR A 73 -4.67 15.63 4.94
CA THR A 73 -3.75 14.98 5.88
C THR A 73 -4.51 14.52 7.11
N LYS A 74 -4.12 13.35 7.64
CA LYS A 74 -4.56 12.87 8.95
C LYS A 74 -4.13 13.87 10.04
N VAL A 75 -5.00 14.05 11.02
CA VAL A 75 -4.68 14.81 12.23
C VAL A 75 -3.91 13.91 13.17
N GLU A 76 -2.81 14.41 13.72
CA GLU A 76 -2.04 13.70 14.75
C GLU A 76 -2.92 13.46 16.00
N ASN A 77 -2.85 12.26 16.57
CA ASN A 77 -3.71 11.82 17.69
C ASN A 77 -5.22 11.90 17.40
N GLY A 78 -5.62 11.84 16.13
CA GLY A 78 -7.01 11.82 15.71
C GLY A 78 -7.28 10.90 14.52
N GLU A 79 -8.55 10.55 14.33
CA GLU A 79 -9.00 9.67 13.23
C GLU A 79 -9.46 10.46 12.00
N GLY A 80 -9.64 11.77 12.17
CA GLY A 80 -10.08 12.68 11.12
C GLY A 80 -8.98 13.11 10.16
N THR A 81 -9.38 13.90 9.18
CA THR A 81 -8.45 14.51 8.22
C THR A 81 -8.78 15.99 8.02
N ILE A 82 -7.78 16.79 7.69
CA ILE A 82 -7.91 18.21 7.35
C ILE A 82 -7.40 18.46 5.93
N PRO A 83 -7.96 19.43 5.18
CA PRO A 83 -7.44 19.82 3.88
C PRO A 83 -5.97 20.25 3.95
N VAL A 84 -5.22 20.02 2.88
CA VAL A 84 -3.90 20.62 2.69
C VAL A 84 -4.07 22.06 2.23
N GLU A 85 -3.53 23.00 3.00
CA GLU A 85 -3.51 24.42 2.67
C GLU A 85 -2.41 24.74 1.65
N SER A 86 -2.62 25.75 0.80
CA SER A 86 -1.65 26.16 -0.22
C SER A 86 -0.32 26.68 0.37
N SER A 87 -0.34 27.15 1.63
CA SER A 87 0.82 27.64 2.38
C SER A 87 1.44 26.57 3.30
N ALA A 88 1.02 25.31 3.18
CA ALA A 88 1.50 24.25 4.07
C ALA A 88 3.03 24.11 3.98
N ILE A 89 3.69 24.45 5.08
CA ILE A 89 5.15 24.35 5.23
C ILE A 89 5.57 22.89 5.01
N VAL A 90 6.64 22.71 4.23
CA VAL A 90 7.26 21.40 4.04
C VAL A 90 7.77 20.93 5.41
N PRO A 91 7.30 19.80 5.94
CA PRO A 91 7.71 19.36 7.26
C PRO A 91 9.23 19.12 7.29
N THR A 92 9.90 19.64 8.31
CA THR A 92 11.32 19.37 8.58
C THR A 92 11.46 18.34 9.70
N TRP A 93 12.60 17.66 9.75
CA TRP A 93 12.83 16.62 10.75
C TRP A 93 12.89 17.21 12.17
N ASP A 94 13.68 18.26 12.33
CA ASP A 94 13.84 19.01 13.58
C ASP A 94 12.53 19.66 14.01
N GLY A 95 11.76 20.27 13.09
CA GLY A 95 10.47 20.88 13.40
C GLY A 95 9.52 19.87 14.03
N ILE A 96 9.37 18.68 13.43
CA ILE A 96 8.54 17.60 13.96
C ILE A 96 9.04 17.15 15.35
N GLN A 97 10.35 16.99 15.52
CA GLN A 97 10.93 16.61 16.82
C GLN A 97 10.66 17.64 17.93
N HIS A 98 10.55 18.93 17.57
CA HIS A 98 10.24 20.02 18.49
C HIS A 98 8.74 20.34 18.59
N GLY A 99 7.86 19.48 18.05
CA GLY A 99 6.41 19.57 18.25
C GLY A 99 5.63 20.16 17.08
N GLU A 100 6.23 20.39 15.91
CA GLU A 100 5.46 20.62 14.70
C GLU A 100 4.62 19.37 14.35
N ARG A 101 3.40 19.61 13.87
CA ARG A 101 2.43 18.54 13.63
C ARG A 101 2.91 17.56 12.56
N LEU A 102 2.84 16.26 12.87
CA LEU A 102 3.12 15.21 11.91
C LEU A 102 2.02 15.11 10.85
N ARG A 103 2.32 15.49 9.61
CA ARG A 103 1.36 15.43 8.50
C ARG A 103 1.51 14.15 7.68
N THR A 104 0.49 13.30 7.68
CA THR A 104 0.44 12.09 6.83
C THR A 104 -0.78 12.13 5.92
N MET A 105 -0.58 11.92 4.62
CA MET A 105 -1.67 11.92 3.63
C MET A 105 -2.79 10.95 3.99
N SER A 106 -4.02 11.31 3.61
CA SER A 106 -5.23 10.52 3.83
C SER A 106 -5.20 9.17 3.10
N CYS A 107 -6.05 8.23 3.52
CA CYS A 107 -6.13 6.92 2.86
C CYS A 107 -6.67 7.05 1.43
N SER A 108 -7.66 7.91 1.20
CA SER A 108 -8.18 8.20 -0.14
C SER A 108 -7.07 8.67 -1.10
N ASP A 109 -6.23 9.60 -0.65
CA ASP A 109 -5.13 10.13 -1.46
C ASP A 109 -4.04 9.08 -1.73
N LYS A 110 -3.78 8.18 -0.77
CA LYS A 110 -2.84 7.06 -0.94
C LYS A 110 -3.35 6.03 -1.95
N ILE A 111 -4.64 5.70 -1.91
CA ILE A 111 -5.25 4.79 -2.89
C ILE A 111 -5.21 5.41 -4.28
N MET A 112 -5.54 6.70 -4.41
CA MET A 112 -5.38 7.42 -5.68
C MET A 112 -3.96 7.36 -6.23
N ARG A 113 -2.96 7.51 -5.34
CA ARG A 113 -1.56 7.36 -5.74
C ARG A 113 -1.24 5.94 -6.22
N TRP A 114 -1.80 4.90 -5.60
CA TRP A 114 -1.65 3.53 -6.07
C TRP A 114 -2.30 3.31 -7.44
N ASN A 115 -3.44 3.95 -7.69
CA ASN A 115 -4.09 3.95 -8.99
C ASN A 115 -3.31 4.70 -10.09
N VAL A 116 -2.15 5.27 -9.79
CA VAL A 116 -1.24 5.81 -10.82
C VAL A 116 0.09 5.07 -10.81
N LEU A 117 0.71 4.92 -9.64
CA LEU A 117 2.08 4.39 -9.51
C LEU A 117 2.15 2.88 -9.29
N GLY A 118 1.00 2.23 -9.12
CA GLY A 118 0.89 0.84 -8.70
C GLY A 118 1.16 0.62 -7.21
N LEU A 119 0.77 -0.57 -6.74
CA LEU A 119 0.86 -1.02 -5.35
C LEU A 119 2.29 -1.33 -4.90
N GLN A 120 3.13 -1.80 -5.83
CA GLN A 120 4.46 -2.35 -5.59
C GLN A 120 5.47 -1.31 -5.07
N GLY A 121 5.23 -0.03 -5.35
CA GLY A 121 6.14 1.05 -4.98
C GLY A 121 7.47 1.04 -5.72
N ALA A 122 8.36 1.97 -5.37
CA ALA A 122 9.59 2.22 -6.12
C ALA A 122 10.54 1.01 -6.16
N LEU A 123 10.82 0.39 -5.01
CA LEU A 123 11.80 -0.69 -4.92
C LEU A 123 11.41 -1.89 -5.81
N LEU A 124 10.18 -2.37 -5.68
CA LEU A 124 9.73 -3.52 -6.46
C LEU A 124 9.51 -3.18 -7.94
N SER A 125 9.31 -1.91 -8.31
CA SER A 125 9.22 -1.50 -9.72
C SER A 125 10.52 -1.66 -10.52
N CYS A 126 11.64 -1.93 -9.83
CA CYS A 126 12.90 -2.35 -10.46
C CYS A 126 12.85 -3.78 -11.02
N PHE A 127 11.87 -4.58 -10.61
CA PHE A 127 11.67 -5.97 -11.02
C PHE A 127 10.30 -6.20 -11.68
N LEU A 128 9.32 -5.37 -11.35
CA LEU A 128 7.92 -5.57 -11.73
C LEU A 128 7.39 -4.43 -12.59
N HIS A 129 6.55 -4.78 -13.56
CA HIS A 129 5.55 -3.86 -14.12
C HIS A 129 4.57 -3.40 -13.03
N PRO A 130 3.95 -2.21 -13.16
CA PRO A 130 3.05 -1.69 -12.13
C PRO A 130 1.84 -2.60 -11.87
N ILE A 131 1.57 -2.87 -10.59
CA ILE A 131 0.45 -3.72 -10.15
C ILE A 131 -0.69 -2.82 -9.67
N TYR A 132 -1.90 -3.07 -10.17
CA TYR A 132 -3.08 -2.26 -9.85
C TYR A 132 -4.18 -3.11 -9.21
N LEU A 133 -5.05 -2.44 -8.45
CA LEU A 133 -6.28 -3.05 -7.94
C LEU A 133 -7.27 -3.22 -9.09
N LYS A 134 -7.89 -4.40 -9.18
CA LYS A 134 -9.04 -4.65 -10.06
C LYS A 134 -10.32 -4.09 -9.46
N SER A 135 -10.50 -4.22 -8.14
CA SER A 135 -11.65 -3.63 -7.45
C SER A 135 -11.36 -3.11 -6.04
N ILE A 136 -12.25 -2.22 -5.56
CA ILE A 136 -12.31 -1.70 -4.20
C ILE A 136 -13.73 -1.93 -3.67
N THR A 137 -13.85 -2.69 -2.60
CA THR A 137 -15.13 -3.00 -1.94
C THR A 137 -15.18 -2.37 -0.56
N LEU A 138 -16.26 -1.63 -0.27
CA LEU A 138 -16.50 -1.05 1.05
C LEU A 138 -17.52 -1.85 1.86
N GLY A 139 -17.25 -2.01 3.15
CA GLY A 139 -18.24 -2.51 4.11
C GLY A 139 -19.34 -1.48 4.37
N TYR A 140 -18.94 -0.25 4.73
CA TYR A 140 -19.82 0.83 5.17
C TYR A 140 -19.47 2.16 4.51
N LEU A 141 -20.42 3.10 4.53
CA LEU A 141 -20.31 4.43 3.92
C LEU A 141 -19.84 4.36 2.47
N TYR A 142 -20.57 3.64 1.63
CA TYR A 142 -20.34 3.65 0.20
C TYR A 142 -21.18 4.71 -0.48
N SER A 143 -20.58 5.53 -1.33
CA SER A 143 -21.30 6.32 -2.33
C SER A 143 -20.48 6.28 -3.60
N HIS A 144 -21.07 5.78 -4.69
CA HIS A 144 -20.33 5.47 -5.92
C HIS A 144 -19.55 6.69 -6.44
N GLY A 145 -20.22 7.83 -6.61
CA GLY A 145 -19.59 9.02 -7.18
C GLY A 145 -18.55 9.69 -6.28
N HIS A 146 -18.72 9.59 -4.96
CA HIS A 146 -17.72 10.10 -4.01
C HIS A 146 -16.46 9.23 -3.98
N LEU A 147 -16.65 7.91 -4.00
CA LEU A 147 -15.53 6.96 -3.98
C LEU A 147 -14.72 7.01 -5.28
N THR A 148 -15.38 6.94 -6.45
CA THR A 148 -14.71 7.00 -7.76
C THR A 148 -13.92 8.31 -7.92
N ARG A 149 -14.52 9.46 -7.56
CA ARG A 149 -13.82 10.75 -7.48
C ARG A 149 -12.55 10.65 -6.62
N ALA A 150 -12.69 10.18 -5.37
CA ALA A 150 -11.64 10.20 -4.37
C ALA A 150 -10.44 9.32 -4.75
N VAL A 151 -10.68 8.16 -5.36
CA VAL A 151 -9.66 7.14 -5.60
C VAL A 151 -9.08 7.16 -7.01
N CYS A 152 -9.68 7.81 -8.00
CA CYS A 152 -9.12 7.86 -9.35
C CYS A 152 -9.61 9.05 -10.19
N CYS A 153 -10.91 9.21 -10.37
CA CYS A 153 -11.50 10.07 -11.41
C CYS A 153 -11.21 11.56 -11.28
N ARG A 154 -10.87 12.05 -10.08
CA ARG A 154 -10.46 13.46 -9.96
C ARG A 154 -9.21 13.81 -10.76
N LEU A 155 -8.38 12.82 -11.12
CA LEU A 155 -7.23 13.01 -12.02
C LEU A 155 -7.58 12.91 -13.51
N ALA A 156 -8.80 12.49 -13.86
CA ALA A 156 -9.32 12.45 -15.23
C ALA A 156 -10.33 13.58 -15.51
N ARG A 157 -10.47 14.56 -14.60
CA ARG A 157 -11.49 15.62 -14.69
C ARG A 157 -11.39 16.41 -15.99
N ASP A 158 -10.17 16.68 -16.43
CA ASP A 158 -9.88 17.54 -17.58
C ASP A 158 -9.59 16.69 -18.85
N GLY A 159 -10.03 15.42 -18.88
CA GLY A 159 -9.87 14.49 -20.00
C GLY A 159 -8.73 13.47 -19.81
N GLU A 160 -8.24 12.93 -20.94
CA GLU A 160 -7.22 11.87 -20.98
C GLU A 160 -5.77 12.39 -20.99
N ASP A 161 -5.56 13.71 -20.99
CA ASP A 161 -4.22 14.32 -21.11
C ASP A 161 -3.25 13.80 -20.04
N PHE A 162 -3.71 13.71 -18.78
CA PHE A 162 -2.89 13.17 -17.71
C PHE A 162 -2.56 11.69 -17.94
N SER A 163 -3.56 10.88 -18.30
CA SER A 163 -3.40 9.44 -18.56
C SER A 163 -2.39 9.20 -19.69
N ASN A 164 -2.54 9.91 -20.81
CA ASN A 164 -1.68 9.83 -22.00
C ASN A 164 -0.27 10.35 -21.75
N SER A 165 -0.07 11.19 -20.74
CA SER A 165 1.25 11.72 -20.40
C SER A 165 2.12 10.73 -19.62
N LEU A 166 1.52 9.72 -18.96
CA LEU A 166 2.25 8.79 -18.10
C LEU A 166 3.28 7.95 -18.88
N PRO A 167 4.38 7.51 -18.24
CA PRO A 167 5.33 6.59 -18.88
C PRO A 167 4.65 5.28 -19.28
N PRO A 168 5.08 4.59 -20.37
CA PRO A 168 4.32 3.52 -21.03
C PRO A 168 3.77 2.41 -20.12
N SER A 169 4.53 1.97 -19.10
CA SER A 169 4.09 0.90 -18.20
C SER A 169 3.09 1.36 -17.11
N PHE A 170 2.89 2.67 -16.95
CA PHE A 170 2.04 3.26 -15.93
C PHE A 170 0.75 3.81 -16.56
N ARG A 171 -0.36 3.72 -15.82
CA ARG A 171 -1.66 4.24 -16.24
C ARG A 171 -2.42 4.84 -15.07
N LEU A 172 -3.43 5.65 -15.37
CA LEU A 172 -4.48 5.98 -14.42
C LEU A 172 -5.48 4.80 -14.37
N ASN A 173 -5.41 4.03 -13.30
CA ASN A 173 -6.27 2.87 -13.06
C ASN A 173 -7.64 3.30 -12.49
N HIS A 174 -8.69 2.77 -13.09
CA HIS A 174 -10.08 2.93 -12.67
C HIS A 174 -10.61 1.58 -12.16
N PRO A 175 -10.41 1.24 -10.87
CA PRO A 175 -10.87 -0.04 -10.33
C PRO A 175 -12.40 -0.07 -10.30
N GLU A 176 -12.98 -1.27 -10.39
CA GLU A 176 -14.39 -1.47 -10.06
C GLU A 176 -14.62 -1.08 -8.60
N VAL A 177 -15.69 -0.34 -8.31
CA VAL A 177 -16.01 0.08 -6.95
C VAL A 177 -17.37 -0.43 -6.54
N GLY A 178 -17.47 -0.98 -5.33
CA GLY A 178 -18.73 -1.53 -4.84
C GLY A 178 -18.81 -1.56 -3.34
N ARG A 179 -19.93 -2.12 -2.86
CA ARG A 179 -20.19 -2.38 -1.45
C ARG A 179 -20.61 -3.83 -1.25
N VAL A 180 -20.45 -4.31 -0.02
CA VAL A 180 -21.02 -5.59 0.40
C VAL A 180 -22.56 -5.53 0.42
N SER A 181 -23.22 -6.65 0.17
CA SER A 181 -24.69 -6.73 0.20
C SER A 181 -25.27 -6.57 1.62
N VAL A 182 -24.55 -7.06 2.62
CA VAL A 182 -24.93 -6.96 4.04
C VAL A 182 -23.73 -6.44 4.81
N TYR A 183 -23.97 -5.42 5.62
CA TYR A 183 -23.01 -4.92 6.60
C TYR A 183 -23.68 -4.89 7.97
N ASP A 184 -23.30 -5.83 8.82
CA ASP A 184 -23.94 -6.07 10.12
C ASP A 184 -23.31 -5.28 11.28
N SER A 185 -22.25 -4.50 11.01
CA SER A 185 -21.63 -3.69 12.06
C SER A 185 -22.34 -2.34 12.18
N THR A 186 -22.82 -2.01 13.37
CA THR A 186 -23.25 -0.65 13.66
C THR A 186 -22.05 0.31 13.74
N ARG A 187 -22.27 1.60 13.49
CA ARG A 187 -21.25 2.63 13.76
C ARG A 187 -20.96 2.64 15.26
N HIS A 188 -19.76 2.25 15.65
CA HIS A 188 -19.29 2.36 17.02
C HIS A 188 -18.73 3.77 17.24
N THR A 189 -19.27 4.50 18.22
CA THR A 189 -18.80 5.85 18.61
C THR A 189 -17.80 5.82 19.77
N GLY A 190 -17.41 4.62 20.21
CA GLY A 190 -16.38 4.45 21.24
C GLY A 190 -15.00 4.87 20.76
N LYS A 191 -14.07 5.03 21.70
CA LYS A 191 -12.66 5.28 21.37
C LYS A 191 -12.08 4.10 20.61
N THR A 192 -11.46 4.35 19.46
CA THR A 192 -10.70 3.33 18.74
C THR A 192 -9.47 2.94 19.55
N LYS A 193 -9.10 1.67 19.51
CA LYS A 193 -7.85 1.21 20.10
C LYS A 193 -6.67 1.71 19.27
N GLU A 194 -5.59 2.06 19.93
CA GLU A 194 -4.35 2.47 19.28
C GLU A 194 -3.60 1.28 18.63
N SER A 195 -4.08 0.05 18.80
CA SER A 195 -3.46 -1.15 18.23
C SER A 195 -3.75 -1.29 16.72
N SER A 196 -2.73 -1.70 15.95
CA SER A 196 -2.86 -2.07 14.54
C SER A 196 -2.38 -3.50 14.33
N VAL A 197 -3.22 -4.34 13.74
CA VAL A 197 -2.89 -5.75 13.45
C VAL A 197 -2.58 -5.91 11.97
N ASN A 198 -1.55 -6.68 11.63
CA ASN A 198 -1.27 -7.08 10.26
C ASN A 198 -0.96 -8.57 10.17
N TRP A 199 -1.28 -9.17 9.01
CA TRP A 199 -1.10 -10.58 8.68
C TRP A 199 -0.96 -10.74 7.17
N CYS A 200 -0.14 -11.68 6.72
CA CYS A 200 -0.09 -12.16 5.35
C CYS A 200 -0.07 -13.69 5.31
N LEU A 201 -0.47 -14.28 4.18
CA LEU A 201 -0.65 -15.73 4.04
C LEU A 201 0.55 -16.58 4.54
N PRO A 202 1.82 -16.23 4.26
CA PRO A 202 2.98 -16.97 4.78
C PRO A 202 3.13 -16.98 6.31
N ASP A 203 2.46 -16.08 7.03
CA ASP A 203 2.54 -16.02 8.49
C ASP A 203 1.77 -17.15 9.18
N GLN A 204 1.01 -17.95 8.43
CA GLN A 204 0.17 -19.03 8.95
C GLN A 204 -0.79 -18.50 10.03
N GLN A 205 -0.64 -18.93 11.29
CA GLN A 205 -1.49 -18.49 12.41
C GLN A 205 -0.92 -17.27 13.15
N SER A 206 0.27 -16.78 12.80
CA SER A 206 0.96 -15.71 13.52
C SER A 206 0.51 -14.32 13.05
N VAL A 207 0.03 -13.49 13.98
CA VAL A 207 -0.34 -12.09 13.69
C VAL A 207 0.65 -11.13 14.33
N GLU A 208 0.96 -10.04 13.64
CA GLU A 208 1.78 -8.96 14.21
C GLU A 208 0.87 -7.84 14.71
N VAL A 209 0.99 -7.51 16.01
CA VAL A 209 0.25 -6.42 16.67
C VAL A 209 1.20 -5.27 16.95
N LEU A 210 0.83 -4.08 16.51
CA LEU A 210 1.60 -2.84 16.65
C LEU A 210 0.89 -1.86 17.58
N ASP A 211 1.67 -1.11 18.35
CA ASP A 211 1.25 0.15 18.93
C ASP A 211 1.25 1.21 17.81
N GLY A 212 0.06 1.66 17.42
CA GLY A 212 -0.16 2.60 16.33
C GLY A 212 0.33 4.02 16.60
N THR A 213 0.59 4.39 17.86
CA THR A 213 1.22 5.67 18.21
C THR A 213 2.73 5.63 18.03
N LYS A 214 3.35 4.47 18.27
CA LYS A 214 4.81 4.28 18.20
C LYS A 214 5.30 3.68 16.88
N GLY A 215 4.42 3.00 16.13
CA GLY A 215 4.76 2.27 14.91
C GLY A 215 5.68 1.06 15.15
N LYS A 216 5.64 0.48 16.35
CA LYS A 216 6.48 -0.64 16.81
C LYS A 216 5.60 -1.78 17.34
N LEU A 217 6.18 -2.97 17.53
CA LEU A 217 5.45 -4.08 18.14
C LEU A 217 4.89 -3.67 19.49
N ASP A 218 3.64 -4.06 19.75
CA ASP A 218 3.00 -3.88 21.05
C ASP A 218 3.73 -4.72 22.11
N GLY A 219 3.89 -4.17 23.32
CA GLY A 219 4.60 -4.81 24.44
C GLY A 219 6.01 -4.27 24.75
N ASN A 220 6.67 -4.91 25.73
CA ASN A 220 7.83 -4.34 26.43
C ASN A 220 9.10 -4.19 25.58
N LYS A 221 9.28 -5.05 24.56
CA LYS A 221 10.52 -5.06 23.74
C LYS A 221 10.51 -4.02 22.62
N GLN A 222 9.35 -3.44 22.28
CA GLN A 222 9.18 -2.44 21.21
C GLN A 222 10.03 -2.72 19.96
N ALA A 223 9.96 -3.96 19.46
CA ALA A 223 10.75 -4.36 18.31
C ALA A 223 10.23 -3.69 17.02
N VAL A 224 11.08 -3.67 15.99
CA VAL A 224 10.76 -3.07 14.69
C VAL A 224 9.84 -4.01 13.90
N SER A 225 8.71 -3.48 13.43
CA SER A 225 7.73 -4.24 12.64
C SER A 225 8.32 -4.82 11.36
N ARG A 226 7.86 -6.01 10.96
CA ARG A 226 8.22 -6.64 9.67
C ARG A 226 7.83 -5.81 8.45
N VAL A 227 6.79 -4.96 8.56
CA VAL A 227 6.35 -4.04 7.48
C VAL A 227 7.01 -2.66 7.55
N SER A 228 8.01 -2.49 8.42
CA SER A 228 8.82 -1.26 8.49
C SER A 228 9.68 -1.07 7.24
N LYS A 229 10.12 0.16 7.00
CA LYS A 229 11.00 0.46 5.86
C LYS A 229 12.33 -0.28 5.93
N SER A 230 12.88 -0.46 7.12
CA SER A 230 14.14 -1.19 7.31
C SER A 230 14.00 -2.66 6.94
N ASN A 231 12.97 -3.34 7.44
CA ASN A 231 12.77 -4.76 7.15
C ASN A 231 12.38 -5.01 5.69
N LEU A 232 11.51 -4.18 5.10
CA LEU A 232 11.19 -4.26 3.68
C LEU A 232 12.40 -3.95 2.79
N PHE A 233 13.30 -3.05 3.20
CA PHE A 233 14.55 -2.81 2.48
C PHE A 233 15.52 -3.99 2.59
N GLY A 234 15.57 -4.65 3.75
CA GLY A 234 16.29 -5.92 3.92
C GLY A 234 15.83 -7.00 2.96
N LEU A 235 14.51 -7.20 2.86
CA LEU A 235 13.94 -8.14 1.89
C LEU A 235 14.27 -7.75 0.44
N PHE A 236 14.24 -6.46 0.11
CA PHE A 236 14.66 -5.99 -1.21
C PHE A 236 16.12 -6.32 -1.50
N ARG A 237 17.06 -6.13 -0.56
CA ARG A 237 18.47 -6.48 -0.77
C ARG A 237 18.67 -7.98 -0.92
N GLN A 238 17.97 -8.80 -0.13
CA GLN A 238 17.98 -10.26 -0.30
C GLN A 238 17.48 -10.67 -1.69
N LEU A 239 16.41 -10.03 -2.18
CA LEU A 239 15.93 -10.23 -3.54
C LEU A 239 16.99 -9.85 -4.57
N CYS A 240 17.62 -8.67 -4.45
CA CYS A 240 18.69 -8.26 -5.37
C CYS A 240 19.88 -9.22 -5.39
N GLN A 241 20.24 -9.83 -4.25
CA GLN A 241 21.25 -10.89 -4.18
C GLN A 241 20.81 -12.13 -4.95
N ARG A 242 19.58 -12.59 -4.72
CA ARG A 242 19.05 -13.80 -5.37
C ARG A 242 18.89 -13.64 -6.88
N CYS A 243 18.53 -12.45 -7.34
CA CYS A 243 18.35 -12.13 -8.76
C CYS A 243 19.65 -11.67 -9.46
N SER A 244 20.80 -11.72 -8.78
CA SER A 244 22.08 -11.24 -9.31
C SER A 244 22.02 -9.81 -9.89
N ARG A 245 21.51 -8.86 -9.10
CA ARG A 245 21.42 -7.42 -9.43
C ARG A 245 22.46 -6.59 -8.70
N PRO A 246 23.76 -6.65 -9.10
CA PRO A 246 24.83 -5.91 -8.44
C PRO A 246 24.66 -4.39 -8.55
N ASP A 247 24.03 -3.93 -9.65
CA ASP A 247 23.66 -2.54 -9.86
C ASP A 247 22.76 -2.00 -8.74
N LEU A 248 21.79 -2.79 -8.28
CA LEU A 248 20.91 -2.41 -7.17
C LEU A 248 21.55 -2.62 -5.79
N LEU A 249 22.41 -3.64 -5.64
CA LEU A 249 23.10 -3.92 -4.38
C LEU A 249 24.17 -2.88 -4.02
N SER A 250 24.80 -2.29 -5.04
CA SER A 250 25.80 -1.24 -4.87
C SER A 250 25.22 0.08 -4.33
N LEU A 251 23.89 0.25 -4.37
CA LEU A 251 23.23 1.42 -3.80
C LEU A 251 23.26 1.33 -2.26
N PRO A 252 23.89 2.29 -1.55
CA PRO A 252 24.14 2.14 -0.12
C PRO A 252 22.90 2.41 0.73
N SER A 253 22.07 3.39 0.34
CA SER A 253 20.91 3.80 1.14
C SER A 253 19.54 3.40 0.56
N TYR A 254 18.54 3.35 1.44
CA TYR A 254 17.13 3.16 1.06
C TYR A 254 16.64 4.26 0.10
N ALA A 255 17.06 5.51 0.30
CA ALA A 255 16.74 6.62 -0.58
C ALA A 255 17.28 6.40 -2.01
N GLN A 256 18.56 6.06 -2.16
CA GLN A 256 19.17 5.83 -3.48
C GLN A 256 18.57 4.63 -4.19
N ALA A 257 18.32 3.52 -3.48
CA ALA A 257 17.62 2.36 -4.03
C ALA A 257 16.22 2.69 -4.58
N LYS A 258 15.52 3.67 -3.98
CA LYS A 258 14.25 4.14 -4.55
C LYS A 258 14.44 5.03 -5.76
N MET A 259 15.48 5.85 -5.76
CA MET A 259 15.75 6.79 -6.85
C MET A 259 16.24 6.10 -8.13
N SER A 260 16.83 4.90 -8.03
CA SER A 260 17.21 4.11 -9.21
C SER A 260 16.02 3.62 -10.04
N ALA A 261 14.81 3.58 -9.46
CA ALA A 261 13.57 3.29 -10.17
C ALA A 261 13.10 4.50 -11.00
N THR A 262 13.84 4.86 -12.05
CA THR A 262 13.66 6.10 -12.82
C THR A 262 12.25 6.28 -13.38
N SER A 263 11.70 5.26 -14.05
CA SER A 263 10.33 5.32 -14.61
C SER A 263 9.26 5.55 -13.53
N PHE A 264 9.43 4.94 -12.35
CA PHE A 264 8.55 5.16 -11.20
C PHE A 264 8.68 6.59 -10.66
N GLN A 265 9.91 7.12 -10.55
CA GLN A 265 10.11 8.50 -10.09
C GLN A 265 9.52 9.51 -11.08
N LEU A 266 9.65 9.26 -12.39
CA LEU A 266 9.05 10.08 -13.43
C LEU A 266 7.51 10.08 -13.30
N ALA A 267 6.87 8.90 -13.28
CA ALA A 267 5.42 8.81 -13.08
C ALA A 267 4.95 9.52 -11.79
N LYS A 268 5.73 9.40 -10.71
CA LYS A 268 5.46 10.06 -9.43
C LYS A 268 5.56 11.59 -9.52
N GLN A 269 6.54 12.12 -10.25
CA GLN A 269 6.65 13.56 -10.48
C GLN A 269 5.46 14.07 -11.29
N MET A 270 5.05 13.34 -12.31
CA MET A 270 3.88 13.67 -13.14
C MET A 270 2.59 13.66 -12.33
N PHE A 271 2.40 12.64 -11.48
CA PHE A 271 1.30 12.57 -10.53
C PHE A 271 1.25 13.81 -9.61
N PHE A 272 2.38 14.20 -9.01
CA PHE A 272 2.40 15.40 -8.15
C PHE A 272 2.14 16.70 -8.93
N LYS A 273 2.65 16.81 -10.15
CA LYS A 273 2.37 17.95 -11.04
C LYS A 273 0.88 18.05 -11.35
N ALA A 274 0.24 16.93 -11.68
CA ALA A 274 -1.20 16.88 -11.98
C ALA A 274 -2.06 17.34 -10.79
N LEU A 275 -1.70 16.94 -9.55
CA LEU A 275 -2.40 17.41 -8.35
C LEU A 275 -2.35 18.94 -8.19
N SER A 276 -1.19 19.54 -8.46
CA SER A 276 -1.03 20.99 -8.42
C SER A 276 -1.80 21.69 -9.54
N VAL A 277 -1.71 21.17 -10.78
CA VAL A 277 -2.39 21.74 -11.96
C VAL A 277 -3.92 21.69 -11.80
N HIS A 278 -4.47 20.58 -11.31
CA HIS A 278 -5.92 20.47 -11.05
C HIS A 278 -6.38 21.24 -9.81
N GLY A 279 -5.45 21.87 -9.08
CA GLY A 279 -5.73 22.67 -7.89
C GLY A 279 -6.11 21.83 -6.67
N TYR A 280 -5.72 20.57 -6.57
CA TYR A 280 -6.03 19.71 -5.42
C TYR A 280 -5.08 19.93 -4.22
N GLY A 281 -4.03 20.72 -4.40
CA GLY A 281 -3.03 21.03 -3.38
C GLY A 281 -1.75 20.21 -3.56
N ALA A 282 -0.73 20.54 -2.76
CA ALA A 282 0.57 19.88 -2.84
C ALA A 282 0.61 18.60 -1.99
N TRP A 283 1.22 17.54 -2.53
CA TRP A 283 1.43 16.31 -1.77
C TRP A 283 2.43 16.53 -0.63
N ILE A 284 2.03 16.27 0.62
CA ILE A 284 2.92 16.41 1.78
C ILE A 284 3.82 15.18 1.91
N GLY A 285 5.10 15.37 1.62
CA GLY A 285 6.17 14.41 1.85
C GLY A 285 6.59 14.35 3.32
N LYS A 286 7.39 13.32 3.64
CA LYS A 286 8.17 13.29 4.88
C LYS A 286 9.57 13.89 4.62
N PRO A 287 10.25 14.42 5.64
CA PRO A 287 11.64 14.86 5.55
C PRO A 287 12.52 13.79 4.88
N LEU A 288 13.60 14.22 4.23
CA LEU A 288 14.46 13.30 3.46
C LEU A 288 15.18 12.31 4.39
N GLU A 289 15.57 12.79 5.56
CA GLU A 289 16.25 12.09 6.66
C GLU A 289 15.54 10.77 7.02
N GLU A 290 14.21 10.74 6.92
CA GLU A 290 13.37 9.56 7.13
C GLU A 290 13.72 8.37 6.20
N LYS A 291 14.37 8.64 5.07
CA LYS A 291 14.80 7.65 4.07
C LYS A 291 16.32 7.53 3.97
N SER A 292 17.06 8.38 4.70
CA SER A 292 18.51 8.43 4.69
C SER A 292 19.08 7.44 5.70
N PHE A 293 18.82 6.15 5.47
CA PHE A 293 19.39 5.08 6.26
C PHE A 293 19.96 3.99 5.35
N GLU A 294 20.99 3.33 5.86
CA GLU A 294 21.64 2.16 5.27
C GLU A 294 21.20 0.91 6.05
N MET A 295 21.52 -0.27 5.53
CA MET A 295 21.39 -1.47 6.37
C MET A 295 22.54 -1.53 7.36
N ALA A 296 22.22 -1.79 8.63
CA ALA A 296 23.26 -2.04 9.62
C ALA A 296 24.12 -3.23 9.19
N GLU A 297 25.43 -3.00 9.01
CA GLU A 297 26.43 -4.05 8.86
C GLU A 297 26.56 -4.81 10.19
N GLY A 298 25.75 -5.84 10.42
CA GLY A 298 25.80 -6.54 11.71
C GLY A 298 24.88 -7.73 11.92
N THR A 299 23.86 -7.95 11.10
CA THR A 299 23.07 -9.19 11.12
C THR A 299 23.45 -10.09 9.93
N ARG A 300 24.73 -10.48 9.87
CA ARG A 300 25.08 -11.81 9.37
C ARG A 300 24.69 -12.84 10.44
N ASN A 301 23.42 -12.87 10.82
CA ASN A 301 22.92 -13.97 11.65
C ASN A 301 22.71 -15.15 10.73
N SER A 302 23.38 -16.24 11.07
CA SER A 302 23.20 -17.61 10.62
C SER A 302 21.81 -18.19 10.90
N ASP A 303 20.76 -17.37 10.88
CA ASP A 303 19.36 -17.79 10.91
C ASP A 303 18.76 -17.66 9.50
N ALA A 304 19.29 -18.47 8.59
CA ALA A 304 18.58 -18.87 7.38
C ALA A 304 17.37 -19.79 7.69
N SER A 305 17.05 -19.99 8.97
CA SER A 305 16.03 -20.86 9.54
C SER A 305 14.69 -20.16 9.83
N LEU A 306 14.59 -18.84 9.73
CA LEU A 306 13.37 -18.15 10.19
C LEU A 306 12.24 -17.99 9.17
N PHE A 307 12.37 -18.40 7.89
CA PHE A 307 11.27 -18.22 6.92
C PHE A 307 11.10 -19.30 5.84
N LEU A 308 11.63 -20.51 6.02
CA LEU A 308 11.40 -21.64 5.10
C LEU A 308 11.16 -22.95 5.86
N GLY A 309 10.00 -23.06 6.51
CA GLY A 309 9.48 -24.32 7.04
C GLY A 309 8.63 -25.06 6.00
N TYR A 310 9.24 -25.55 4.92
CA TYR A 310 8.58 -26.54 4.06
C TYR A 310 8.75 -27.93 4.68
N GLY A 311 7.77 -28.34 5.48
CA GLY A 311 7.69 -29.70 6.02
C GLY A 311 7.21 -30.67 4.94
N ASN A 312 8.13 -31.51 4.46
CA ASN A 312 7.80 -32.72 3.71
C ASN A 312 6.92 -33.64 4.58
N VAL A 313 5.67 -33.85 4.17
CA VAL A 313 4.80 -34.85 4.78
C VAL A 313 5.33 -36.23 4.37
N LYS A 314 5.99 -36.92 5.30
CA LYS A 314 6.22 -38.37 5.18
C LYS A 314 4.87 -39.07 5.28
N LYS A 315 4.53 -39.86 4.27
CA LYS A 315 3.44 -40.84 4.31
C LYS A 315 3.76 -41.86 5.40
N GLU A 316 2.96 -41.90 6.47
CA GLU A 316 2.90 -43.06 7.34
C GLU A 316 1.98 -44.12 6.72
N VAL A 317 2.52 -45.33 6.60
CA VAL A 317 1.80 -46.57 6.25
C VAL A 317 1.26 -47.17 7.55
N PRO A 318 0.05 -47.77 7.58
CA PRO A 318 -0.52 -48.29 8.82
C PRO A 318 0.20 -49.59 9.22
N GLY A 319 0.81 -49.59 10.42
CA GLY A 319 1.40 -50.78 11.04
C GLY A 319 0.44 -51.43 12.02
N GLU A 320 0.28 -52.74 11.87
CA GLU A 320 -0.61 -53.65 12.59
C GLU A 320 -0.53 -53.58 14.11
N SER A 321 -1.68 -53.61 14.78
CA SER A 321 -1.80 -53.81 16.23
C SER A 321 -1.83 -55.32 16.53
N LYS A 322 -0.81 -55.84 17.20
CA LYS A 322 -0.84 -57.17 17.83
C LYS A 322 -1.16 -57.07 19.32
N GLN A 323 -1.99 -58.02 19.75
CA GLN A 323 -2.47 -58.30 21.10
C GLN A 323 -1.37 -58.69 22.10
N GLY A 324 -1.71 -58.54 23.39
CA GLY A 324 -1.10 -59.17 24.58
C GLY A 324 -1.41 -58.31 25.82
N GLU A 325 -2.41 -58.63 26.65
CA GLU A 325 -2.30 -59.41 27.91
C GLU A 325 -1.09 -58.93 28.76
N VAL A 326 -1.26 -58.33 29.93
CA VAL A 326 -2.00 -58.76 31.14
C VAL A 326 -2.60 -57.54 31.87
#